data_AF-A0A971JN10-F1
#
_entry.id   AF-A0A971JN10-F1
#
_cell.length_a   1.000
_cell.length_b   1.000
_cell.length_c   1.000
_cell.angle_alpha   90.00
_cell.angle_beta   90.00
_cell.angle_gamma   90.00
#
_symmetry.space_group_name_H-M   'P 1'
#
loop_
_entity.id
_entity.type
_entity.pdbx_description
1 polymer ?
#
loop_
_entity_poly.entity_id
_entity_poly.type
_entity_poly.pdbx_seq_one_letter_code
_entity_poly.pdbx_strand_id
1 'polypeptide(L)'
;MNIVVMGPKGAGKTSVGIALAETLGRPWVDTDRIIEALDGKGRTCREIFIADGEEAFRALEREAACRASELAYHVVITGGELMMNPDSRRPLRHGGVLILLKAQPAILWERATRGGIPPAFAGEDGEFRFYQQCAQRKEVLTPFADIVLDTTDGVPEVLAAALADRVGEELALRSLRANSFGEIITCTTFGESHGKAIGVVLDGVRPGTPLEKEDIQKELDRRRPGQSKVVTQRREADAVEILSGVYEGKTTGAPLAMIIYNEDQRSKNYDDLKDLFRPGHGDFTFYQKYGLRDHRGGGRQSGRETACRVAAGAFARKILGNLGVRIVAHALEIAGIRATRCDHDVIEQNPVRCADPDVAPLMEEAILNARAEKDSVGGIIQLEIYGLPPGLGDPVFGKLDARLCSAIMTIGAIKGVEVGDGFAITKLHGSEANDGMSPEGFTSNHHGGILGGISSGAPVIMRVAVKPTASIATKQSTITVTGDPCEVEVKGRHDPCIVVRAVPVVENMAAFVLLDAFEMQARLNPEWAKKHYPIS
;
A
#
# COMPACT_ATOMS: atom_id res chain seq x y z
N MET A 1 5.15 -0.63 -16.08
CA MET A 1 4.62 0.68 -16.50
C MET A 1 5.40 1.15 -17.71
N ASN A 2 4.71 1.53 -18.78
CA ASN A 2 5.35 2.00 -20.02
C ASN A 2 5.75 3.46 -19.92
N ILE A 3 6.68 3.89 -20.78
CA ILE A 3 7.07 5.28 -20.94
C ILE A 3 6.73 5.68 -22.37
N VAL A 4 5.85 6.64 -22.56
CA VAL A 4 5.31 7.02 -23.86
C VAL A 4 5.94 8.35 -24.30
N VAL A 5 6.73 8.32 -25.36
CA VAL A 5 7.41 9.51 -25.91
C VAL A 5 6.58 10.07 -27.06
N MET A 6 6.12 11.31 -26.89
CA MET A 6 5.26 12.03 -27.83
C MET A 6 5.81 13.43 -28.13
N GLY A 7 5.35 14.04 -29.23
CA GLY A 7 5.81 15.35 -29.68
C GLY A 7 5.72 15.54 -31.19
N PRO A 8 5.91 16.78 -31.69
CA PRO A 8 5.83 17.08 -33.11
C PRO A 8 6.93 16.37 -33.93
N LYS A 9 6.77 16.38 -35.25
CA LYS A 9 7.85 15.96 -36.16
C LYS A 9 9.07 16.87 -35.96
N GLY A 10 10.27 16.29 -35.96
CA GLY A 10 11.51 17.03 -35.68
C GLY A 10 11.85 17.21 -34.19
N ALA A 11 10.97 16.82 -33.25
CA ALA A 11 11.22 16.97 -31.80
C ALA A 11 12.28 16.00 -31.23
N GLY A 12 12.75 15.03 -32.04
CA GLY A 12 13.73 14.03 -31.61
C GLY A 12 13.15 12.80 -30.92
N LYS A 13 11.84 12.50 -31.07
CA LYS A 13 11.16 11.37 -30.42
C LYS A 13 11.92 10.05 -30.53
N THR A 14 12.30 9.64 -31.73
CA THR A 14 13.00 8.38 -31.96
C THR A 14 14.38 8.39 -31.32
N SER A 15 15.19 9.41 -31.59
CA SER A 15 16.56 9.49 -31.06
C SER A 15 16.60 9.58 -29.52
N VAL A 16 15.81 10.49 -28.93
CA VAL A 16 15.72 10.65 -27.47
C VAL A 16 15.06 9.44 -26.82
N GLY A 17 14.03 8.86 -27.44
CA GLY A 17 13.33 7.69 -26.93
C GLY A 17 14.22 6.43 -26.89
N ILE A 18 15.02 6.20 -27.94
CA ILE A 18 15.99 5.10 -27.96
C ILE A 18 17.08 5.31 -26.92
N ALA A 19 17.68 6.51 -26.88
CA ALA A 19 18.71 6.83 -25.89
C ALA A 19 18.18 6.73 -24.45
N LEU A 20 16.92 7.11 -24.21
CA LEU A 20 16.25 6.94 -22.91
C LEU A 20 16.06 5.46 -22.58
N ALA A 21 15.64 4.65 -23.55
CA ALA A 21 15.47 3.21 -23.35
C ALA A 21 16.79 2.53 -22.98
N GLU A 22 17.88 2.89 -23.67
CA GLU A 22 19.23 2.42 -23.37
C GLU A 22 19.68 2.85 -21.96
N THR A 23 19.48 4.13 -21.62
CA THR A 23 19.81 4.70 -20.30
C THR A 23 19.07 3.97 -19.17
N LEU A 24 17.80 3.63 -19.39
CA LEU A 24 16.95 2.94 -18.42
C LEU A 24 17.10 1.41 -18.45
N GLY A 25 17.87 0.84 -19.38
CA GLY A 25 17.98 -0.60 -19.59
C GLY A 25 16.65 -1.27 -19.97
N ARG A 26 15.82 -0.58 -20.77
CA ARG A 26 14.47 -1.04 -21.14
C ARG A 26 14.34 -1.32 -22.64
N PRO A 27 13.47 -2.27 -23.04
CA PRO A 27 13.11 -2.44 -24.43
C PRO A 27 12.30 -1.23 -24.92
N TRP A 28 12.36 -0.97 -26.23
CA TRP A 28 11.58 0.09 -26.87
C TRP A 28 10.86 -0.41 -28.11
N VAL A 29 9.77 0.27 -28.45
CA VAL A 29 9.01 0.04 -29.68
C VAL A 29 8.63 1.37 -30.30
N ASP A 30 8.57 1.41 -31.63
CA ASP A 30 8.03 2.54 -32.39
C ASP A 30 6.66 2.13 -32.93
N THR A 31 5.63 2.93 -32.65
CA THR A 31 4.27 2.62 -33.11
C THR A 31 4.16 2.59 -34.63
N ASP A 32 4.99 3.36 -35.35
CA ASP A 32 5.00 3.33 -36.81
C ASP A 32 5.44 1.94 -37.32
N ARG A 33 6.38 1.29 -36.63
CA ARG A 33 6.77 -0.10 -36.95
C ARG A 33 5.66 -1.11 -36.63
N ILE A 34 4.87 -0.87 -35.59
CA ILE A 34 3.70 -1.72 -35.28
C ILE A 34 2.66 -1.57 -36.40
N ILE A 35 2.41 -0.36 -36.89
CA ILE A 35 1.50 -0.09 -38.01
C ILE A 35 1.97 -0.81 -39.29
N GLU A 36 3.25 -0.69 -39.64
CA GLU A 36 3.82 -1.34 -40.83
C GLU A 36 3.77 -2.87 -40.72
N ALA A 37 3.97 -3.42 -39.52
CA ALA A 37 3.81 -4.86 -39.27
C ALA A 37 2.34 -5.31 -39.34
N LEU A 38 1.40 -4.49 -38.84
CA LEU A 38 -0.04 -4.74 -38.89
C LEU A 38 -0.57 -4.75 -40.32
N ASP A 39 -0.01 -3.91 -41.20
CA ASP A 39 -0.39 -3.87 -42.62
C ASP A 39 -0.14 -5.21 -43.32
N GLY A 40 0.92 -5.93 -42.93
CA GLY A 40 1.25 -7.26 -43.45
C GLY A 40 1.71 -7.29 -44.92
N LYS A 41 1.77 -6.14 -45.61
CA LYS A 41 2.20 -6.03 -47.02
C LYS A 41 3.59 -5.40 -47.18
N GLY A 42 4.29 -5.12 -46.09
CA GLY A 42 5.64 -4.53 -46.11
C GLY A 42 5.69 -3.08 -46.59
N ARG A 43 4.55 -2.37 -46.56
CA ARG A 43 4.43 -0.96 -46.93
C ARG A 43 4.82 -0.07 -45.75
N THR A 44 5.42 1.07 -46.04
CA THR A 44 5.68 2.13 -45.06
C THR A 44 4.39 2.82 -44.63
N CYS A 45 4.37 3.46 -43.46
CA CYS A 45 3.22 4.26 -43.02
C CYS A 45 2.73 5.28 -44.08
N ARG A 46 3.66 5.87 -44.84
CA ARG A 46 3.34 6.82 -45.92
C ARG A 46 2.62 6.14 -47.08
N GLU A 47 3.07 4.96 -47.48
CA GLU A 47 2.45 4.20 -48.59
C GLU A 47 1.07 3.69 -48.20
N ILE A 48 0.90 3.24 -46.95
CA ILE A 48 -0.41 2.84 -46.41
C ILE A 48 -1.38 4.03 -46.46
N PHE A 49 -0.95 5.20 -45.96
CA PHE A 49 -1.79 6.40 -45.96
C PHE A 49 -2.21 6.85 -47.37
N ILE A 50 -1.29 6.79 -48.34
CA ILE A 50 -1.57 7.18 -49.73
C ILE A 50 -2.49 6.16 -50.42
N ALA A 51 -2.26 4.87 -50.22
CA ALA A 51 -2.98 3.81 -50.92
C ALA A 51 -4.38 3.54 -50.33
N ASP A 52 -4.49 3.54 -49.01
CA ASP A 52 -5.69 3.07 -48.31
C ASP A 52 -6.49 4.22 -47.67
N GLY A 53 -5.95 5.44 -47.69
CA GLY A 53 -6.58 6.65 -47.17
C GLY A 53 -6.47 6.83 -45.66
N GLU A 54 -6.90 8.00 -45.18
CA GLU A 54 -6.74 8.41 -43.78
C GLU A 54 -7.53 7.53 -42.82
N GLU A 55 -8.79 7.20 -43.11
CA GLU A 55 -9.66 6.44 -42.20
C GLU A 55 -9.07 5.04 -41.88
N ALA A 56 -8.58 4.34 -42.90
CA ALA A 56 -7.93 3.04 -42.74
C ALA A 56 -6.64 3.16 -41.93
N PHE A 57 -5.84 4.20 -42.19
CA PHE A 57 -4.61 4.47 -41.43
C PHE A 57 -4.90 4.78 -39.95
N ARG A 58 -5.95 5.56 -39.66
CA ARG A 58 -6.36 5.85 -38.27
C ARG A 58 -6.81 4.60 -37.53
N ALA A 59 -7.41 3.63 -38.21
CA ALA A 59 -7.75 2.35 -37.60
C ALA A 59 -6.50 1.55 -37.21
N LEU A 60 -5.48 1.53 -38.07
CA LEU A 60 -4.18 0.92 -37.76
C LEU A 60 -3.45 1.63 -36.61
N GLU A 61 -3.51 2.97 -36.55
CA GLU A 61 -2.94 3.73 -35.42
C GLU A 61 -3.60 3.35 -34.08
N ARG A 62 -4.93 3.17 -34.06
CA ARG A 62 -5.65 2.74 -32.84
C ARG A 62 -5.22 1.35 -32.40
N GLU A 63 -5.17 0.39 -33.33
CA GLU A 63 -4.74 -0.98 -33.05
C GLU A 63 -3.27 -1.02 -32.58
N ALA A 64 -2.39 -0.25 -33.23
CA ALA A 64 -1.00 -0.14 -32.82
C ALA A 64 -0.85 0.43 -31.40
N ALA A 65 -1.67 1.43 -31.04
CA ALA A 65 -1.70 1.98 -29.70
C ALA A 65 -2.17 0.97 -28.64
N CYS A 66 -3.19 0.16 -28.95
CA CYS A 66 -3.63 -0.94 -28.08
C CYS A 66 -2.51 -1.96 -27.87
N ARG A 67 -1.90 -2.46 -28.95
CA ARG A 67 -0.78 -3.42 -28.84
C ARG A 67 0.41 -2.86 -28.08
N ALA A 68 0.78 -1.60 -28.33
CA ALA A 68 1.85 -0.95 -27.59
C ALA A 68 1.50 -0.77 -26.10
N SER A 69 0.23 -0.58 -25.75
CA SER A 69 -0.21 -0.46 -24.35
C SER A 69 -0.15 -1.79 -23.58
N GLU A 70 -0.29 -2.92 -24.27
CA GLU A 70 -0.22 -4.27 -23.67
C GLU A 70 1.22 -4.71 -23.37
N LEU A 71 2.21 -4.07 -24.00
CA LEU A 71 3.62 -4.35 -23.72
C LEU A 71 3.96 -3.98 -22.27
N ALA A 72 4.76 -4.80 -21.60
CA ALA A 72 5.19 -4.55 -20.24
C ALA A 72 6.56 -3.85 -20.21
N TYR A 73 6.66 -2.71 -19.54
CA TYR A 73 7.92 -2.01 -19.24
C TYR A 73 8.71 -1.49 -20.46
N HIS A 74 8.00 -1.08 -21.52
CA HIS A 74 8.62 -0.55 -22.73
C HIS A 74 8.69 0.98 -22.76
N VAL A 75 9.67 1.50 -23.50
CA VAL A 75 9.62 2.87 -24.05
C VAL A 75 8.88 2.83 -25.38
N VAL A 76 7.68 3.41 -25.42
CA VAL A 76 6.81 3.49 -26.60
C VAL A 76 7.05 4.84 -27.28
N ILE A 77 7.67 4.81 -28.44
CA ILE A 77 7.87 5.98 -29.29
C ILE A 77 6.65 6.11 -30.19
N THR A 78 5.95 7.24 -30.09
CA THR A 78 4.69 7.44 -30.83
C THR A 78 4.90 8.16 -32.15
N GLY A 79 4.11 7.76 -33.15
CA GLY A 79 3.96 8.47 -34.41
C GLY A 79 3.44 9.89 -34.20
N GLY A 80 3.71 10.78 -35.16
CA GLY A 80 3.47 12.22 -35.01
C GLY A 80 2.00 12.58 -34.67
N GLU A 81 1.04 11.87 -35.27
CA GLU A 81 -0.40 12.14 -35.10
C GLU A 81 -1.11 11.22 -34.10
N LEU A 82 -0.53 10.06 -33.77
CA LEU A 82 -1.19 9.03 -32.98
C LEU A 82 -1.77 9.57 -31.67
N MET A 83 -1.00 10.38 -30.94
CA MET A 83 -1.41 10.92 -29.64
C MET A 83 -2.43 12.07 -29.72
N MET A 84 -2.71 12.60 -30.91
CA MET A 84 -3.73 13.62 -31.13
C MET A 84 -5.14 13.02 -31.15
N ASN A 85 -5.27 11.75 -31.53
CA ASN A 85 -6.54 11.05 -31.51
C ASN A 85 -6.86 10.56 -30.09
N PRO A 86 -8.00 10.95 -29.47
CA PRO A 86 -8.39 10.48 -28.15
C PRO A 86 -8.47 8.97 -28.00
N ASP A 87 -8.89 8.25 -29.04
CA ASP A 87 -9.09 6.79 -28.99
C ASP A 87 -7.75 6.05 -28.99
N SER A 88 -6.75 6.54 -29.74
CA SER A 88 -5.38 5.99 -29.71
C SER A 88 -4.62 6.42 -28.45
N ARG A 89 -4.87 7.63 -27.93
CA ARG A 89 -4.21 8.14 -26.72
C ARG A 89 -4.66 7.42 -25.44
N ARG A 90 -5.95 7.08 -25.34
CA ARG A 90 -6.53 6.47 -24.12
C ARG A 90 -5.80 5.19 -23.65
N PRO A 91 -5.54 4.18 -24.49
CA PRO A 91 -4.83 2.97 -24.05
C PRO A 91 -3.40 3.26 -23.59
N LEU A 92 -2.68 4.16 -24.28
CA LEU A 92 -1.30 4.53 -23.91
C LEU A 92 -1.21 5.41 -22.65
N ARG A 93 -2.28 6.15 -22.33
CA ARG A 93 -2.36 6.95 -21.10
C ARG A 93 -2.49 6.07 -19.87
N HIS A 94 -3.27 5.00 -19.95
CA HIS A 94 -3.53 4.14 -18.81
C HIS A 94 -2.29 3.28 -18.52
N GLY A 95 -1.65 3.49 -17.36
CA GLY A 95 -0.44 2.72 -17.00
C GLY A 95 0.84 3.12 -17.74
N GLY A 96 0.90 4.35 -18.31
CA GLY A 96 2.08 4.93 -18.93
C GLY A 96 2.51 6.27 -18.32
N VAL A 97 3.81 6.58 -18.32
CA VAL A 97 4.36 7.94 -18.07
C VAL A 97 4.49 8.64 -19.42
N LEU A 98 3.81 9.78 -19.60
CA LEU A 98 3.68 10.47 -20.87
C LEU A 98 4.69 11.62 -20.94
N ILE A 99 5.59 11.55 -21.92
CA ILE A 99 6.66 12.52 -22.13
C ILE A 99 6.39 13.30 -23.40
N LEU A 100 6.16 14.61 -23.27
CA LEU A 100 6.07 15.53 -24.39
C LEU A 100 7.41 16.20 -24.67
N LEU A 101 8.01 15.87 -25.82
CA LEU A 101 9.13 16.61 -26.36
C LEU A 101 8.61 17.83 -27.13
N LYS A 102 9.18 19.01 -26.85
CA LYS A 102 8.91 20.26 -27.58
C LYS A 102 10.23 20.89 -28.02
N ALA A 103 10.19 21.75 -29.03
CA ALA A 103 11.30 22.64 -29.38
C ALA A 103 10.75 23.91 -30.03
N GLN A 104 11.61 24.91 -30.23
CA GLN A 104 11.22 26.11 -30.98
C GLN A 104 10.73 25.74 -32.40
N PRO A 105 9.62 26.34 -32.89
CA PRO A 105 9.03 25.99 -34.18
C PRO A 105 10.02 26.07 -35.36
N ALA A 106 10.91 27.07 -35.38
CA ALA A 106 11.93 27.21 -36.41
C ALA A 106 12.91 26.02 -36.45
N ILE A 107 13.34 25.55 -35.28
CA ILE A 107 14.21 24.38 -35.16
C ILE A 107 13.48 23.10 -35.56
N LEU A 108 12.21 22.96 -35.17
CA LEU A 108 11.38 21.82 -35.60
C LEU A 108 11.21 21.80 -37.12
N TRP A 109 11.00 22.96 -37.75
CA TRP A 109 10.89 23.08 -39.20
C TRP A 109 12.17 22.67 -39.90
N GLU A 110 13.31 23.23 -39.49
CA GLU A 110 14.62 22.87 -40.05
C GLU A 110 14.88 21.35 -39.96
N ARG A 111 14.63 20.76 -38.79
CA ARG A 111 14.78 19.31 -38.59
C ARG A 111 13.80 18.49 -39.42
N ALA A 112 12.56 18.96 -39.58
CA ALA A 112 11.52 18.25 -40.33
C ALA A 112 11.69 18.35 -41.85
N THR A 113 12.34 19.39 -42.36
CA THR A 113 12.54 19.67 -43.79
C THR A 113 13.97 19.41 -44.29
N ARG A 114 14.89 18.95 -43.41
CA ARG A 114 16.28 18.59 -43.78
C ARG A 114 16.39 17.62 -44.97
N GLY A 115 15.40 16.75 -45.16
CA GLY A 115 15.32 15.81 -46.30
C GLY A 115 14.39 16.26 -47.44
N GLY A 116 14.00 17.53 -47.46
CA GLY A 116 12.98 18.09 -48.36
C GLY A 116 11.68 18.43 -47.64
N ILE A 117 10.92 19.38 -48.20
CA ILE A 117 9.64 19.83 -47.63
C ILE A 117 8.58 18.73 -47.85
N PRO A 118 7.92 18.22 -46.79
CA PRO A 118 6.85 17.24 -46.94
C PRO A 118 5.69 17.78 -47.79
N PRO A 119 5.01 16.94 -48.61
CA PRO A 119 3.91 17.39 -49.46
C PRO A 119 2.79 18.15 -48.72
N ALA A 120 2.51 17.77 -47.48
CA ALA A 120 1.52 18.44 -46.62
C ALA A 120 1.85 19.93 -46.33
N PHE A 121 3.12 20.31 -46.46
CA PHE A 121 3.63 21.67 -46.24
C PHE A 121 4.24 22.27 -47.53
N ALA A 122 3.87 21.78 -48.70
CA ALA A 122 4.28 22.40 -49.96
C ALA A 122 3.56 23.75 -50.18
N GLY A 123 4.24 24.72 -50.80
CA GLY A 123 3.74 26.07 -51.04
C GLY A 123 4.40 27.13 -50.15
N GLU A 124 4.18 28.41 -50.48
CA GLU A 124 4.82 29.56 -49.81
C GLU A 124 4.41 29.72 -48.34
N ASP A 125 3.25 29.19 -47.95
CA ASP A 125 2.70 29.25 -46.58
C ASP A 125 2.99 27.98 -45.74
N GLY A 126 3.78 27.04 -46.30
CA GLY A 126 4.01 25.72 -45.69
C GLY A 126 4.64 25.79 -44.30
N GLU A 127 5.59 26.69 -44.10
CA GLU A 127 6.25 26.92 -42.80
C GLU A 127 5.26 27.43 -41.75
N PHE A 128 4.42 28.40 -42.14
CA PHE A 128 3.39 28.95 -41.25
C PHE A 128 2.38 27.88 -40.84
N ARG A 129 1.91 27.05 -41.78
CA ARG A 129 1.01 25.91 -41.48
C ARG A 129 1.68 24.89 -40.55
N PHE A 130 2.96 24.62 -40.72
CA PHE A 130 3.71 23.74 -39.81
C PHE A 130 3.79 24.32 -38.38
N TYR A 131 3.99 25.63 -38.24
CA TYR A 131 4.06 26.30 -36.95
C TYR A 131 2.71 26.23 -36.23
N GLN A 132 1.60 26.48 -36.95
CA GLN A 132 0.25 26.33 -36.41
C GLN A 132 -0.01 24.89 -35.94
N GLN A 133 0.40 23.88 -36.73
CA GLN A 133 0.26 22.49 -36.32
C GLN A 133 1.07 22.18 -35.04
N CYS A 134 2.30 22.68 -34.93
CA CYS A 134 3.10 22.51 -33.72
C CYS A 134 2.47 23.18 -32.50
N ALA A 135 1.91 24.38 -32.65
CA ALA A 135 1.21 25.09 -31.59
C ALA A 135 -0.04 24.32 -31.11
N GLN A 136 -0.87 23.85 -32.05
CA GLN A 136 -2.06 23.06 -31.74
C GLN A 136 -1.70 21.76 -31.01
N ARG A 137 -0.68 21.02 -31.47
CA ARG A 137 -0.21 19.81 -30.78
C ARG A 137 0.23 20.09 -29.35
N LYS A 138 0.99 21.17 -29.15
CA LYS A 138 1.45 21.57 -27.81
C LYS A 138 0.26 21.85 -26.91
N GLU A 139 -0.72 22.61 -27.37
CA GLU A 139 -1.93 22.93 -26.62
C GLU A 139 -2.72 21.67 -26.24
N VAL A 140 -2.91 20.75 -27.19
CA VAL A 140 -3.67 19.52 -26.97
C VAL A 140 -2.92 18.52 -26.09
N LEU A 141 -1.61 18.36 -26.24
CA LEU A 141 -0.86 17.29 -25.57
C LEU A 141 -0.28 17.69 -24.21
N THR A 142 -0.01 18.97 -23.97
CA THR A 142 0.59 19.43 -22.70
C THR A 142 -0.27 19.05 -21.47
N PRO A 143 -1.61 19.19 -21.48
CA PRO A 143 -2.44 18.79 -20.34
C PRO A 143 -2.41 17.29 -20.01
N PHE A 144 -1.90 16.46 -20.92
CA PHE A 144 -1.79 15.01 -20.73
C PHE A 144 -0.36 14.54 -20.47
N ALA A 145 0.62 15.43 -20.60
CA ALA A 145 2.02 15.10 -20.37
C ALA A 145 2.33 15.12 -18.87
N ASP A 146 2.99 14.07 -18.40
CA ASP A 146 3.57 14.04 -17.06
C ASP A 146 4.89 14.81 -17.05
N ILE A 147 5.66 14.67 -18.14
CA ILE A 147 6.95 15.32 -18.32
C ILE A 147 6.94 16.10 -19.63
N VAL A 148 7.29 17.38 -19.56
CA VAL A 148 7.55 18.21 -20.74
C VAL A 148 9.04 18.52 -20.80
N LEU A 149 9.69 18.17 -21.92
CA LEU A 149 11.11 18.41 -22.15
C LEU A 149 11.33 19.28 -23.40
N ASP A 150 12.15 20.33 -23.26
CA ASP A 150 12.58 21.14 -24.39
C ASP A 150 13.82 20.51 -25.05
N THR A 151 13.76 20.29 -26.35
CA THR A 151 14.80 19.66 -27.17
C THR A 151 15.38 20.63 -28.21
N THR A 152 15.14 21.94 -28.02
CA THR A 152 15.69 23.01 -28.90
C THR A 152 17.21 22.91 -28.96
N ASP A 153 17.87 22.94 -27.81
CA ASP A 153 19.32 22.88 -27.68
C ASP A 153 19.67 21.63 -26.85
N GLY A 154 20.15 20.58 -27.50
CA GLY A 154 20.51 19.36 -26.79
C GLY A 154 20.83 18.19 -27.70
N VAL A 155 21.75 17.35 -27.23
CA VAL A 155 22.14 16.10 -27.88
C VAL A 155 21.31 14.97 -27.25
N PRO A 156 20.78 14.00 -28.03
CA PRO A 156 19.84 12.99 -27.52
C PRO A 156 20.26 12.27 -26.23
N GLU A 157 21.55 11.95 -26.07
CA GLU A 157 22.08 11.21 -24.92
C GLU A 157 22.02 12.05 -23.64
N VAL A 158 22.34 13.34 -23.73
CA VAL A 158 22.26 14.27 -22.57
C VAL A 158 20.81 14.50 -22.17
N LEU A 159 19.92 14.68 -23.17
CA LEU A 159 18.49 14.84 -22.94
C LEU A 159 17.88 13.58 -22.33
N ALA A 160 18.30 12.39 -22.78
CA ALA A 160 17.85 11.11 -22.26
C ALA A 160 18.26 10.90 -20.80
N ALA A 161 19.50 11.25 -20.42
CA ALA A 161 19.95 11.19 -19.03
C ALA A 161 19.10 12.08 -18.10
N ALA A 162 18.91 13.35 -18.48
CA ALA A 162 18.06 14.27 -17.71
C ALA A 162 16.59 13.80 -17.66
N LEU A 163 16.11 13.16 -18.72
CA LEU A 163 14.76 12.61 -18.78
C LEU A 163 14.62 11.35 -17.92
N ALA A 164 15.65 10.53 -17.81
CA ALA A 164 15.67 9.35 -16.96
C ALA A 164 15.51 9.73 -15.47
N ASP A 165 16.18 10.80 -15.03
CA ASP A 165 16.03 11.32 -13.66
C ASP A 165 14.58 11.74 -13.37
N ARG A 166 13.97 12.52 -14.28
CA ARG A 166 12.58 12.97 -14.17
C ARG A 166 11.56 11.84 -14.24
N VAL A 167 11.84 10.82 -15.06
CA VAL A 167 11.03 9.58 -15.08
C VAL A 167 11.14 8.87 -13.73
N GLY A 168 12.32 8.84 -13.12
CA GLY A 168 12.53 8.33 -11.76
C GLY A 168 11.67 9.06 -10.73
N GLU A 169 11.65 10.40 -10.78
CA GLU A 169 10.79 11.25 -9.93
C GLU A 169 9.29 10.91 -10.11
N GLU A 170 8.82 10.82 -11.36
CA GLU A 170 7.42 10.49 -11.66
C GLU A 170 7.03 9.08 -11.20
N LEU A 171 7.91 8.09 -11.41
CA LEU A 171 7.67 6.73 -10.94
C LEU A 171 7.67 6.66 -9.41
N ALA A 172 8.47 7.48 -8.72
CA ALA A 172 8.44 7.58 -7.27
C ALA A 172 7.10 8.17 -6.77
N LEU A 173 6.56 9.18 -7.45
CA LEU A 173 5.25 9.77 -7.13
C LEU A 173 4.08 8.81 -7.38
N ARG A 174 4.19 7.96 -8.41
CA ARG A 174 3.15 7.00 -8.84
C ARG A 174 3.21 5.65 -8.14
N SER A 175 4.30 5.36 -7.44
CA SER A 175 4.41 4.13 -6.66
C SER A 175 3.35 4.17 -5.55
N LEU A 176 2.52 3.12 -5.46
CA LEU A 176 1.57 2.90 -4.37
C LEU A 176 2.24 3.29 -3.05
N ARG A 177 1.68 4.31 -2.38
CA ARG A 177 2.20 4.84 -1.13
C ARG A 177 2.16 3.71 -0.09
N ALA A 178 3.26 2.99 0.08
CA ALA A 178 3.35 1.84 0.99
C ALA A 178 3.15 2.20 2.47
N ASN A 179 3.05 3.50 2.77
CA ASN A 179 2.71 4.04 4.08
C ASN A 179 1.24 4.48 4.21
N SER A 180 0.40 4.26 3.19
CA SER A 180 -1.02 4.62 3.19
C SER A 180 -1.89 3.38 3.02
N PHE A 181 -3.00 3.30 3.76
CA PHE A 181 -3.93 2.18 3.75
C PHE A 181 -5.38 2.67 3.83
N GLY A 182 -6.31 2.01 3.14
CA GLY A 182 -7.74 2.38 3.04
C GLY A 182 -8.11 3.02 1.69
N GLU A 183 -9.40 3.07 1.39
CA GLU A 183 -9.94 3.58 0.11
C GLU A 183 -10.73 4.89 0.27
N ILE A 184 -11.69 4.92 1.21
CA ILE A 184 -12.48 6.11 1.49
C ILE A 184 -11.88 6.92 2.62
N ILE A 185 -11.63 6.24 3.74
CA ILE A 185 -10.82 6.77 4.82
C ILE A 185 -9.42 6.22 4.60
N THR A 186 -8.47 7.11 4.38
CA THR A 186 -7.08 6.73 4.18
C THR A 186 -6.28 7.05 5.44
N CYS A 187 -5.47 6.09 5.88
CA CYS A 187 -4.55 6.22 7.00
C CYS A 187 -3.12 6.25 6.45
N THR A 188 -2.43 7.38 6.63
CA THR A 188 -1.03 7.55 6.24
C THR A 188 -0.15 7.68 7.47
N THR A 189 0.77 6.73 7.69
CA THR A 189 1.70 6.76 8.82
C THR A 189 3.05 7.37 8.45
N PHE A 190 3.72 8.03 9.40
CA PHE A 190 5.06 8.60 9.23
C PHE A 190 5.92 8.46 10.51
N GLY A 191 7.23 8.65 10.32
CA GLY A 191 8.23 8.62 11.38
C GLY A 191 8.90 7.26 11.61
N GLU A 192 10.03 7.31 12.28
CA GLU A 192 10.89 6.17 12.61
C GLU A 192 10.97 5.99 14.13
N SER A 193 11.31 4.76 14.58
CA SER A 193 11.40 4.46 16.00
C SER A 193 12.41 5.30 16.78
N HIS A 194 13.47 5.78 16.11
CA HIS A 194 14.49 6.66 16.67
C HIS A 194 14.48 8.05 16.01
N GLY A 195 13.38 8.40 15.35
CA GLY A 195 13.09 9.78 14.92
C GLY A 195 12.54 10.61 16.08
N LYS A 196 12.29 11.91 15.88
CA LYS A 196 11.74 12.78 16.93
C LYS A 196 10.34 12.35 17.39
N ALA A 197 9.54 11.86 16.45
CA ALA A 197 8.17 11.43 16.66
C ALA A 197 7.76 10.44 15.57
N ILE A 198 6.65 9.76 15.82
CA ILE A 198 5.86 9.04 14.82
C ILE A 198 4.47 9.68 14.75
N GLY A 199 3.77 9.50 13.65
CA GLY A 199 2.42 10.06 13.53
C GLY A 199 1.59 9.41 12.43
N VAL A 200 0.35 9.84 12.37
CA VAL A 200 -0.65 9.36 11.43
C VAL A 200 -1.52 10.52 10.97
N VAL A 201 -1.90 10.49 9.70
CA VAL A 201 -2.92 11.37 9.13
C VAL A 201 -4.07 10.49 8.64
N LEU A 202 -5.27 10.77 9.11
CA LEU A 202 -6.50 10.21 8.56
C LEU A 202 -7.13 11.24 7.62
N ASP A 203 -7.35 10.86 6.38
CA ASP A 203 -8.07 11.66 5.39
C ASP A 203 -9.36 10.96 4.97
N GLY A 204 -10.37 11.73 4.53
CA GLY A 204 -11.71 11.22 4.20
C GLY A 204 -12.62 11.02 5.42
N VAL A 205 -12.22 11.50 6.59
CA VAL A 205 -13.03 11.50 7.82
C VAL A 205 -14.25 12.41 7.64
N ARG A 206 -15.43 12.00 8.12
CA ARG A 206 -16.63 12.84 8.10
C ARG A 206 -16.52 14.02 9.07
N PRO A 207 -17.05 15.21 8.74
CA PRO A 207 -17.23 16.28 9.71
C PRO A 207 -18.31 15.93 10.74
N GLY A 208 -18.22 16.51 11.93
CA GLY A 208 -19.24 16.44 12.98
C GLY A 208 -19.10 15.29 13.98
N THR A 209 -18.15 14.37 13.78
CA THR A 209 -17.92 13.24 14.69
C THR A 209 -17.30 13.75 15.99
N PRO A 210 -17.91 13.53 17.17
CA PRO A 210 -17.30 13.88 18.44
C PRO A 210 -15.99 13.11 18.66
N LEU A 211 -14.91 13.82 18.95
CA LEU A 211 -13.59 13.25 19.14
C LEU A 211 -12.79 14.06 20.15
N GLU A 212 -12.36 13.37 21.20
CA GLU A 212 -11.48 13.88 22.24
C GLU A 212 -10.18 13.07 22.24
N LYS A 213 -9.12 13.64 22.82
CA LYS A 213 -7.81 12.99 22.93
C LYS A 213 -7.89 11.65 23.68
N GLU A 214 -8.71 11.60 24.71
CA GLU A 214 -8.88 10.45 25.61
C GLU A 214 -9.44 9.22 24.89
N ASP A 215 -10.24 9.42 23.84
CA ASP A 215 -10.77 8.34 23.01
C ASP A 215 -9.64 7.54 22.35
N ILE A 216 -8.59 8.26 21.94
CA ILE A 216 -7.41 7.69 21.29
C ILE A 216 -6.42 7.16 22.33
N GLN A 217 -6.19 7.94 23.40
CA GLN A 217 -5.21 7.61 24.42
C GLN A 217 -5.53 6.28 25.12
N LYS A 218 -6.80 5.94 25.37
CA LYS A 218 -7.16 4.67 26.04
C LYS A 218 -6.64 3.45 25.28
N GLU A 219 -6.69 3.48 23.94
CA GLU A 219 -6.27 2.36 23.09
C GLU A 219 -4.75 2.32 22.96
N LEU A 220 -4.10 3.49 22.89
CA LEU A 220 -2.63 3.59 22.96
C LEU A 220 -2.09 3.07 24.29
N ASP A 221 -2.76 3.38 25.40
CA ASP A 221 -2.41 2.89 26.72
C ASP A 221 -2.44 1.37 26.76
N ARG A 222 -3.48 0.71 26.20
CA ARG A 222 -3.57 -0.77 26.08
C ARG A 222 -2.40 -1.39 25.32
N ARG A 223 -1.85 -0.69 24.31
CA ARG A 223 -0.72 -1.15 23.47
C ARG A 223 0.66 -0.92 24.12
N ARG A 224 0.74 0.07 25.01
CA ARG A 224 1.99 0.63 25.52
C ARG A 224 2.91 -0.43 26.12
N PRO A 225 4.24 -0.35 25.92
CA PRO A 225 5.19 -1.21 26.62
C PRO A 225 5.19 -0.96 28.13
N GLY A 226 5.80 -1.87 28.88
CA GLY A 226 6.08 -1.68 30.31
C GLY A 226 4.89 -1.85 31.26
N GLN A 227 3.76 -2.38 30.78
CA GLN A 227 2.58 -2.63 31.61
C GLN A 227 2.74 -3.80 32.59
N SER A 228 3.59 -4.78 32.27
CA SER A 228 3.71 -6.01 33.04
C SER A 228 5.11 -6.63 32.92
N LYS A 229 5.34 -7.72 33.67
CA LYS A 229 6.62 -8.46 33.64
C LYS A 229 6.82 -9.25 32.33
N VAL A 230 5.75 -9.53 31.59
CA VAL A 230 5.78 -10.33 30.35
C VAL A 230 6.00 -9.51 29.08
N VAL A 231 6.00 -8.18 29.18
CA VAL A 231 6.33 -7.26 28.09
C VAL A 231 7.65 -6.51 28.34
N THR A 232 8.16 -5.86 27.30
CA THR A 232 9.37 -5.05 27.33
C THR A 232 9.26 -3.95 28.39
N GLN A 233 10.36 -3.72 29.09
CA GLN A 233 10.46 -2.79 30.22
C GLN A 233 10.78 -1.36 29.78
N ARG A 234 10.43 -0.98 28.54
CA ARG A 234 10.54 0.39 28.05
C ARG A 234 9.42 1.23 28.66
N ARG A 235 9.71 2.50 28.91
CA ARG A 235 8.73 3.47 29.42
C ARG A 235 8.53 4.56 28.37
N GLU A 236 7.69 4.26 27.38
CA GLU A 236 7.20 5.26 26.44
C GLU A 236 5.77 5.56 26.86
N ALA A 237 5.43 6.84 27.08
CA ALA A 237 4.07 7.20 27.51
C ALA A 237 3.00 6.99 26.42
N ASP A 238 3.43 6.89 25.16
CA ASP A 238 2.57 6.86 23.96
C ASP A 238 1.53 7.99 23.98
N ALA A 239 1.95 9.17 24.46
CA ALA A 239 1.09 10.33 24.57
C ALA A 239 0.76 10.89 23.18
N VAL A 240 -0.53 10.87 22.82
CA VAL A 240 -1.00 11.41 21.55
C VAL A 240 -1.30 12.90 21.65
N GLU A 241 -1.01 13.62 20.58
CA GLU A 241 -1.43 14.98 20.34
C GLU A 241 -2.16 15.07 19.00
N ILE A 242 -3.34 15.69 19.01
CA ILE A 242 -4.13 15.96 17.80
C ILE A 242 -3.71 17.33 17.26
N LEU A 243 -3.18 17.34 16.04
CA LEU A 243 -2.61 18.54 15.41
C LEU A 243 -3.60 19.27 14.49
N SER A 244 -4.54 18.55 13.89
CA SER A 244 -5.50 19.12 12.93
C SER A 244 -6.76 18.27 12.85
N GLY A 245 -7.78 18.77 12.13
CA GLY A 245 -8.99 17.99 11.80
C GLY A 245 -10.04 17.95 12.91
N VAL A 246 -9.81 18.62 14.05
CA VAL A 246 -10.78 18.77 15.14
C VAL A 246 -10.95 20.25 15.49
N TYR A 247 -12.21 20.67 15.69
CA TYR A 247 -12.59 21.99 16.18
C TYR A 247 -13.78 21.82 17.13
N GLU A 248 -13.72 22.43 18.32
CA GLU A 248 -14.76 22.33 19.37
C GLU A 248 -15.19 20.87 19.68
N GLY A 249 -14.21 19.96 19.81
CA GLY A 249 -14.46 18.55 20.17
C GLY A 249 -15.09 17.72 19.03
N LYS A 250 -15.15 18.24 17.81
CA LYS A 250 -15.72 17.55 16.64
C LYS A 250 -14.78 17.55 15.46
N THR A 251 -14.82 16.47 14.67
CA THR A 251 -14.07 16.41 13.41
C THR A 251 -14.57 17.47 12.43
N THR A 252 -13.67 18.07 11.65
CA THR A 252 -14.02 19.13 10.68
C THR A 252 -14.22 18.62 9.27
N GLY A 253 -13.93 17.35 9.01
CA GLY A 253 -13.88 16.76 7.67
C GLY A 253 -12.57 17.01 6.93
N ALA A 254 -11.71 17.89 7.45
CA ALA A 254 -10.34 18.04 7.00
C ALA A 254 -9.45 16.91 7.56
N PRO A 255 -8.22 16.72 7.03
CA PRO A 255 -7.32 15.68 7.52
C PRO A 255 -7.08 15.76 9.04
N LEU A 256 -7.31 14.64 9.73
CA LEU A 256 -7.06 14.44 11.14
C LEU A 256 -5.63 13.96 11.34
N ALA A 257 -4.73 14.87 11.74
CA ALA A 257 -3.34 14.55 12.01
C ALA A 257 -3.11 14.33 13.50
N MET A 258 -2.41 13.24 13.83
CA MET A 258 -2.02 12.86 15.19
C MET A 258 -0.53 12.55 15.25
N ILE A 259 0.11 12.97 16.35
CA ILE A 259 1.55 12.76 16.58
C ILE A 259 1.79 12.13 17.96
N ILE A 260 2.84 11.32 18.06
CA ILE A 260 3.33 10.71 19.30
C ILE A 260 4.84 10.91 19.35
N TYR A 261 5.32 11.65 20.36
CA TYR A 261 6.74 11.93 20.54
C TYR A 261 7.48 10.72 21.11
N ASN A 262 8.75 10.55 20.70
CA ASN A 262 9.60 9.45 21.17
C ASN A 262 10.52 9.93 22.30
N GLU A 263 10.33 9.43 23.52
CA GLU A 263 11.02 9.95 24.72
C GLU A 263 12.20 9.08 25.24
N ASP A 264 12.15 7.75 25.09
CA ASP A 264 13.15 6.81 25.66
C ASP A 264 14.06 6.19 24.58
N GLN A 265 14.75 7.03 23.80
CA GLN A 265 15.69 6.57 22.77
C GLN A 265 17.09 6.32 23.34
N ARG A 266 17.55 5.07 23.29
CA ARG A 266 18.91 4.68 23.67
C ARG A 266 19.68 4.13 22.47
N SER A 267 20.02 5.02 21.54
CA SER A 267 20.67 4.64 20.26
C SER A 267 21.99 3.89 20.47
N LYS A 268 22.77 4.24 21.51
CA LYS A 268 24.08 3.63 21.82
C LYS A 268 24.05 2.11 22.07
N ASN A 269 22.89 1.54 22.41
CA ASN A 269 22.76 0.11 22.64
C ASN A 269 22.70 -0.71 21.33
N TYR A 270 22.67 -0.06 20.17
CA TYR A 270 22.48 -0.70 18.86
C TYR A 270 23.69 -0.52 17.93
N ASP A 271 24.76 0.15 18.37
CA ASP A 271 25.93 0.46 17.53
C ASP A 271 26.62 -0.82 17.03
N ASP A 272 26.67 -1.87 17.87
CA ASP A 272 27.23 -3.18 17.53
C ASP A 272 26.45 -3.92 16.41
N LEU A 273 25.25 -3.45 16.04
CA LEU A 273 24.39 -4.07 15.03
C LEU A 273 24.48 -3.38 13.67
N LYS A 274 25.27 -2.30 13.57
CA LYS A 274 25.37 -1.48 12.35
C LYS A 274 25.88 -2.26 11.14
N ASP A 275 26.82 -3.17 11.36
CA ASP A 275 27.58 -3.82 10.29
C ASP A 275 27.14 -5.27 10.03
N LEU A 276 25.99 -5.70 10.58
CA LEU A 276 25.42 -7.04 10.40
C LEU A 276 23.91 -7.02 10.16
N PHE A 277 23.36 -8.15 9.69
CA PHE A 277 21.91 -8.33 9.57
C PHE A 277 21.38 -9.17 10.73
N ARG A 278 20.37 -8.70 11.47
CA ARG A 278 19.81 -9.51 12.57
C ARG A 278 18.90 -10.61 12.01
N PRO A 279 19.08 -11.88 12.43
CA PRO A 279 18.17 -12.95 12.07
C PRO A 279 16.73 -12.61 12.42
N GLY A 280 15.80 -12.92 11.51
CA GLY A 280 14.37 -12.67 11.71
C GLY A 280 13.92 -11.20 11.66
N HIS A 281 14.80 -10.23 11.43
CA HIS A 281 14.45 -8.83 11.13
C HIS A 281 14.52 -8.56 9.63
N GLY A 282 13.92 -7.46 9.17
CA GLY A 282 14.04 -7.03 7.78
C GLY A 282 15.30 -6.23 7.48
N ASP A 283 16.37 -6.39 8.26
CA ASP A 283 17.62 -5.63 8.07
C ASP A 283 18.22 -5.87 6.68
N PHE A 284 18.34 -7.15 6.29
CA PHE A 284 18.84 -7.55 4.97
C PHE A 284 17.92 -7.04 3.85
N THR A 285 16.61 -7.25 3.98
CA THR A 285 15.65 -6.89 2.93
C THR A 285 15.53 -5.38 2.74
N PHE A 286 15.57 -4.58 3.81
CA PHE A 286 15.60 -3.12 3.71
C PHE A 286 16.91 -2.63 3.08
N TYR A 287 18.04 -3.22 3.46
CA TYR A 287 19.32 -2.86 2.87
C TYR A 287 19.37 -3.19 1.38
N GLN A 288 18.90 -4.37 0.96
CA GLN A 288 18.83 -4.72 -0.46
C GLN A 288 17.84 -3.86 -1.24
N LYS A 289 16.73 -3.45 -0.61
CA LYS A 289 15.72 -2.61 -1.27
C LYS A 289 16.14 -1.15 -1.43
N TYR A 290 16.80 -0.58 -0.41
CA TYR A 290 17.04 0.87 -0.33
C TYR A 290 18.53 1.26 -0.32
N GLY A 291 19.45 0.29 -0.31
CA GLY A 291 20.90 0.53 -0.15
C GLY A 291 21.31 0.99 1.26
N LEU A 292 20.35 1.20 2.16
CA LEU A 292 20.58 1.67 3.52
C LEU A 292 19.52 1.12 4.48
N ARG A 293 19.86 1.08 5.78
CA ARG A 293 18.92 0.71 6.85
C ARG A 293 19.21 1.50 8.13
N ASP A 294 18.17 1.82 8.89
CA ASP A 294 18.34 2.34 10.24
C ASP A 294 18.54 1.19 11.23
N HIS A 295 19.79 0.98 11.64
CA HIS A 295 20.19 -0.05 12.60
C HIS A 295 19.71 0.26 14.03
N ARG A 296 19.33 1.52 14.32
CA ARG A 296 18.86 1.96 15.64
C ARG A 296 17.42 1.50 15.83
N GLY A 297 17.23 0.28 16.32
CA GLY A 297 15.90 -0.28 16.66
C GLY A 297 14.91 -0.44 15.50
N GLY A 298 15.41 -0.62 14.28
CA GLY A 298 14.64 -1.04 13.11
C GLY A 298 13.93 0.07 12.34
N GLY A 299 14.16 1.36 12.65
CA GLY A 299 13.62 2.49 11.89
C GLY A 299 12.13 2.36 11.57
N ARG A 300 11.80 2.37 10.27
CA ARG A 300 10.41 2.33 9.77
C ARG A 300 9.70 0.98 9.92
N GLN A 301 10.43 -0.13 10.02
CA GLN A 301 9.87 -1.48 10.21
C GLN A 301 9.70 -1.86 11.69
N SER A 302 9.96 -0.93 12.60
CA SER A 302 9.84 -1.16 14.04
C SER A 302 8.39 -1.29 14.47
N GLY A 303 8.13 -2.12 15.50
CA GLY A 303 6.83 -2.17 16.18
C GLY A 303 6.43 -0.86 16.89
N ARG A 304 7.26 0.18 16.86
CA ARG A 304 6.87 1.54 17.25
C ARG A 304 5.78 2.10 16.33
N GLU A 305 5.86 1.81 15.03
CA GLU A 305 4.90 2.27 14.01
C GLU A 305 3.46 1.82 14.31
N THR A 306 3.26 0.69 15.00
CA THR A 306 1.93 0.21 15.35
C THR A 306 1.17 1.13 16.32
N ALA A 307 1.84 2.06 17.01
CA ALA A 307 1.14 3.10 17.77
C ALA A 307 0.33 4.02 16.85
N CYS A 308 0.84 4.35 15.65
CA CYS A 308 0.10 5.10 14.64
C CYS A 308 -1.14 4.35 14.16
N ARG A 309 -1.03 3.03 13.99
CA ARG A 309 -2.15 2.15 13.63
C ARG A 309 -3.22 2.09 14.71
N VAL A 310 -2.79 2.00 15.97
CA VAL A 310 -3.71 2.02 17.12
C VAL A 310 -4.41 3.37 17.20
N ALA A 311 -3.71 4.48 17.01
CA ALA A 311 -4.33 5.80 16.98
C ALA A 311 -5.39 5.93 15.87
N ALA A 312 -5.08 5.44 14.66
CA ALA A 312 -6.03 5.39 13.55
C ALA A 312 -7.26 4.53 13.85
N GLY A 313 -7.03 3.33 14.37
CA GLY A 313 -8.10 2.39 14.68
C GLY A 313 -8.95 2.82 15.87
N ALA A 314 -8.42 3.57 16.82
CA ALA A 314 -9.16 4.06 17.98
C ALA A 314 -10.27 5.02 17.57
N PHE A 315 -9.98 5.90 16.61
CA PHE A 315 -10.99 6.74 15.95
C PHE A 315 -12.11 5.88 15.34
N ALA A 316 -11.73 4.85 14.58
CA ALA A 316 -12.69 3.95 13.95
C ALA A 316 -13.52 3.14 14.96
N ARG A 317 -12.88 2.64 16.02
CA ARG A 317 -13.47 1.85 17.09
C ARG A 317 -14.51 2.66 17.86
N LYS A 318 -14.29 3.96 18.07
CA LYS A 318 -15.29 4.86 18.68
C LYS A 318 -16.58 4.92 17.85
N ILE A 319 -16.46 5.15 16.54
CA ILE A 319 -17.62 5.23 15.64
C ILE A 319 -18.35 3.89 15.60
N LEU A 320 -17.62 2.80 15.36
CA LEU A 320 -18.18 1.45 15.28
C LEU A 320 -18.85 1.01 16.59
N GLY A 321 -18.31 1.38 17.75
CA GLY A 321 -18.92 1.11 19.05
C GLY A 321 -20.30 1.75 19.19
N ASN A 322 -20.49 2.97 18.68
CA ASN A 322 -21.80 3.64 18.67
C ASN A 322 -22.81 2.95 17.74
N LEU A 323 -22.34 2.18 16.77
CA LEU A 323 -23.16 1.36 15.88
C LEU A 323 -23.45 -0.05 16.43
N GLY A 324 -23.01 -0.33 17.67
CA GLY A 324 -23.18 -1.64 18.30
C GLY A 324 -22.16 -2.70 17.85
N VAL A 325 -21.12 -2.30 17.10
CA VAL A 325 -20.04 -3.22 16.70
C VAL A 325 -19.06 -3.37 17.85
N ARG A 326 -18.86 -4.61 18.31
CA ARG A 326 -17.92 -4.95 19.39
C ARG A 326 -16.76 -5.76 18.82
N ILE A 327 -15.54 -5.23 18.93
CA ILE A 327 -14.31 -5.87 18.45
C ILE A 327 -13.47 -6.29 19.65
N VAL A 328 -13.16 -7.58 19.77
CA VAL A 328 -12.38 -8.14 20.87
C VAL A 328 -11.31 -9.06 20.31
N ALA A 329 -10.10 -8.95 20.84
CA ALA A 329 -9.06 -9.94 20.61
C ALA A 329 -8.38 -10.37 21.91
N HIS A 330 -7.86 -11.60 21.91
CA HIS A 330 -7.19 -12.19 23.06
C HIS A 330 -6.15 -13.23 22.62
N ALA A 331 -5.22 -13.55 23.52
CA ALA A 331 -4.26 -14.62 23.32
C ALA A 331 -4.98 -15.98 23.42
N LEU A 332 -5.14 -16.66 22.28
CA LEU A 332 -5.68 -18.01 22.20
C LEU A 332 -4.61 -19.05 22.54
N GLU A 333 -3.37 -18.80 22.13
CA GLU A 333 -2.25 -19.72 22.33
C GLU A 333 -0.95 -18.95 22.52
N ILE A 334 -0.12 -19.34 23.49
CA ILE A 334 1.25 -18.84 23.66
C ILE A 334 2.16 -20.02 23.96
N ALA A 335 3.29 -20.13 23.27
CA ALA A 335 4.26 -21.21 23.46
C ALA A 335 3.64 -22.64 23.35
N GLY A 336 2.61 -22.81 22.52
CA GLY A 336 1.89 -24.08 22.36
C GLY A 336 0.86 -24.37 23.46
N ILE A 337 0.74 -23.53 24.48
CA ILE A 337 -0.27 -23.63 25.53
C ILE A 337 -1.53 -22.92 25.02
N ARG A 338 -2.62 -23.67 24.81
CA ARG A 338 -3.84 -23.20 24.17
C ARG A 338 -4.99 -23.04 25.18
N ALA A 339 -5.70 -21.93 25.11
CA ALA A 339 -6.92 -21.68 25.85
C ALA A 339 -8.04 -22.64 25.41
N THR A 340 -8.86 -23.06 26.37
CA THR A 340 -9.99 -23.98 26.14
C THR A 340 -11.34 -23.38 26.47
N ARG A 341 -11.34 -22.28 27.24
CA ARG A 341 -12.51 -21.48 27.60
C ARG A 341 -12.33 -20.04 27.10
N CYS A 342 -13.42 -19.30 27.06
CA CYS A 342 -13.40 -17.88 26.71
C CYS A 342 -14.32 -17.12 27.66
N ASP A 343 -13.72 -16.35 28.55
CA ASP A 343 -14.35 -15.31 29.36
C ASP A 343 -13.73 -13.96 28.97
N HIS A 344 -14.54 -13.11 28.35
CA HIS A 344 -14.06 -11.80 27.88
C HIS A 344 -13.72 -10.85 29.02
N ASP A 345 -14.30 -11.04 30.21
CA ASP A 345 -14.16 -10.08 31.31
C ASP A 345 -12.77 -10.14 31.93
N VAL A 346 -12.07 -11.27 31.80
CA VAL A 346 -10.74 -11.49 32.38
C VAL A 346 -9.59 -11.03 31.46
N ILE A 347 -9.85 -10.71 30.19
CA ILE A 347 -8.79 -10.42 29.18
C ILE A 347 -7.86 -9.30 29.66
N GLU A 348 -8.41 -8.18 30.13
CA GLU A 348 -7.60 -7.04 30.59
C GLU A 348 -7.14 -7.18 32.05
N GLN A 349 -7.55 -8.24 32.75
CA GLN A 349 -7.21 -8.49 34.16
C GLN A 349 -5.92 -9.30 34.33
N ASN A 350 -5.42 -9.92 33.27
CA ASN A 350 -4.21 -10.74 33.29
C ASN A 350 -3.15 -10.22 32.31
N PRO A 351 -1.85 -10.44 32.59
CA PRO A 351 -0.78 -9.79 31.85
C PRO A 351 -0.54 -10.37 30.45
N VAL A 352 -1.13 -11.53 30.12
CA VAL A 352 -1.00 -12.20 28.82
C VAL A 352 -2.20 -11.97 27.90
N ARG A 353 -3.24 -11.28 28.38
CA ARG A 353 -4.49 -11.02 27.64
C ARG A 353 -5.17 -12.29 27.14
N CYS A 354 -5.12 -13.36 27.93
CA CYS A 354 -5.83 -14.61 27.65
C CYS A 354 -7.25 -14.53 28.20
N ALA A 355 -8.23 -15.05 27.47
CA ALA A 355 -9.63 -15.13 27.92
C ALA A 355 -9.91 -16.35 28.81
N ASP A 356 -8.92 -17.20 29.08
CA ASP A 356 -9.05 -18.40 29.90
C ASP A 356 -8.28 -18.20 31.22
N PRO A 357 -8.96 -17.96 32.35
CA PRO A 357 -8.31 -17.66 33.62
C PRO A 357 -7.50 -18.84 34.18
N ASP A 358 -7.82 -20.07 33.80
CA ASP A 358 -7.11 -21.26 34.22
C ASP A 358 -5.79 -21.43 33.44
N VAL A 359 -5.77 -20.98 32.18
CA VAL A 359 -4.63 -21.11 31.27
C VAL A 359 -3.71 -19.89 31.28
N ALA A 360 -4.24 -18.70 31.59
CA ALA A 360 -3.46 -17.46 31.62
C ALA A 360 -2.19 -17.54 32.49
N PRO A 361 -2.20 -18.13 33.71
CA PRO A 361 -0.99 -18.29 34.53
C PRO A 361 0.07 -19.19 33.88
N LEU A 362 -0.36 -20.24 33.16
CA LEU A 362 0.55 -21.17 32.47
C LEU A 362 1.24 -20.49 31.28
N MET A 363 0.49 -19.70 30.52
CA MET A 363 1.05 -18.87 29.44
C MET A 363 2.02 -17.83 29.99
N GLU A 364 1.70 -17.18 31.11
CA GLU A 364 2.60 -16.23 31.78
C GLU A 364 3.90 -16.90 32.21
N GLU A 365 3.82 -18.06 32.86
CA GLU A 365 4.99 -18.83 33.26
C GLU A 365 5.87 -19.21 32.06
N ALA A 366 5.27 -19.67 30.96
CA ALA A 366 6.01 -20.01 29.74
C ALA A 366 6.77 -18.80 29.15
N ILE A 367 6.19 -17.60 29.17
CA ILE A 367 6.86 -16.37 28.72
C ILE A 367 8.03 -16.02 29.66
N LEU A 368 7.85 -16.17 30.97
CA LEU A 368 8.90 -15.91 31.95
C LEU A 368 10.05 -16.91 31.83
N ASN A 369 9.75 -18.18 31.56
CA ASN A 369 10.75 -19.22 31.31
C ASN A 369 11.56 -18.91 30.04
N ALA A 370 10.90 -18.60 28.92
CA ALA A 370 11.59 -18.19 27.69
C ALA A 370 12.51 -16.98 27.93
N ARG A 371 12.05 -16.00 28.72
CA ARG A 371 12.87 -14.84 29.11
C ARG A 371 14.10 -15.23 29.94
N ALA A 372 13.94 -16.13 30.91
CA ALA A 372 15.04 -16.62 31.74
C ALA A 372 16.07 -17.40 30.91
N GLU A 373 15.61 -18.12 29.90
CA GLU A 373 16.40 -18.83 28.89
C GLU A 373 17.01 -17.91 27.83
N LYS A 374 16.78 -16.59 27.94
CA LYS A 374 17.23 -15.56 26.98
C LYS A 374 16.65 -15.73 25.57
N ASP A 375 15.53 -16.42 25.46
CA ASP A 375 14.79 -16.70 24.23
C ASP A 375 13.43 -15.98 24.21
N SER A 376 12.56 -16.34 23.25
CA SER A 376 11.23 -15.79 23.06
C SER A 376 10.25 -16.83 22.52
N VAL A 377 8.97 -16.55 22.66
CA VAL A 377 7.88 -17.43 22.19
C VAL A 377 6.89 -16.66 21.32
N GLY A 378 6.26 -17.38 20.41
CA GLY A 378 5.16 -16.89 19.57
C GLY A 378 3.80 -17.34 20.11
N GLY A 379 2.78 -17.19 19.29
CA GLY A 379 1.43 -17.61 19.66
C GLY A 379 0.36 -17.28 18.62
N ILE A 380 -0.89 -17.47 19.03
CA ILE A 380 -2.08 -17.23 18.21
C ILE A 380 -2.97 -16.23 18.95
N ILE A 381 -3.40 -15.18 18.24
CA ILE A 381 -4.44 -14.25 18.70
C ILE A 381 -5.76 -14.68 18.07
N GLN A 382 -6.83 -14.75 18.86
CA GLN A 382 -8.19 -14.84 18.33
C GLN A 382 -8.78 -13.43 18.29
N LEU A 383 -9.35 -13.06 17.13
CA LEU A 383 -10.08 -11.82 16.89
C LEU A 383 -11.54 -12.18 16.64
N GLU A 384 -12.43 -11.50 17.34
CA GLU A 384 -13.87 -11.71 17.29
C GLU A 384 -14.58 -10.37 17.13
N ILE A 385 -15.47 -10.29 16.14
CA ILE A 385 -16.21 -9.08 15.81
C ILE A 385 -17.70 -9.39 15.83
N TYR A 386 -18.41 -8.70 16.69
CA TYR A 386 -19.84 -8.88 16.92
C TYR A 386 -20.63 -7.65 16.47
N GLY A 387 -21.91 -7.84 16.15
CA GLY A 387 -22.81 -6.75 15.79
C GLY A 387 -22.58 -6.19 14.38
N LEU A 388 -21.79 -6.88 13.54
CA LEU A 388 -21.55 -6.44 12.18
C LEU A 388 -22.79 -6.70 11.30
N PRO A 389 -23.34 -5.70 10.60
CA PRO A 389 -24.46 -5.90 9.70
C PRO A 389 -24.05 -6.74 8.48
N PRO A 390 -24.99 -7.49 7.86
CA PRO A 390 -24.73 -8.13 6.58
C PRO A 390 -24.53 -7.09 5.47
N GLY A 391 -23.65 -7.38 4.51
CA GLY A 391 -23.47 -6.56 3.30
C GLY A 391 -22.25 -5.65 3.26
N LEU A 392 -21.23 -5.87 4.11
CA LEU A 392 -19.95 -5.16 4.06
C LEU A 392 -18.91 -5.97 3.29
N GLY A 393 -18.19 -5.32 2.37
CA GLY A 393 -17.21 -5.97 1.49
C GLY A 393 -17.70 -6.08 0.05
N ASP A 394 -16.79 -6.42 -0.84
CA ASP A 394 -17.05 -6.52 -2.28
C ASP A 394 -16.71 -7.92 -2.81
N PRO A 395 -17.24 -8.33 -3.98
CA PRO A 395 -16.80 -9.56 -4.62
C PRO A 395 -15.36 -9.45 -5.17
N VAL A 396 -14.80 -10.59 -5.58
CA VAL A 396 -13.51 -10.71 -6.29
C VAL A 396 -12.30 -10.15 -5.51
N PHE A 397 -11.91 -8.89 -5.74
CA PHE A 397 -10.68 -8.30 -5.18
C PHE A 397 -10.91 -7.40 -3.96
N GLY A 398 -12.13 -6.92 -3.74
CA GLY A 398 -12.48 -6.05 -2.60
C GLY A 398 -13.12 -6.81 -1.43
N LYS A 399 -12.91 -8.13 -1.36
CA LYS A 399 -13.50 -8.99 -0.33
C LYS A 399 -13.10 -8.55 1.08
N LEU A 400 -14.05 -8.59 2.01
CA LEU A 400 -13.86 -8.15 3.38
C LEU A 400 -12.80 -8.98 4.11
N ASP A 401 -12.82 -10.29 3.93
CA ASP A 401 -11.80 -11.20 4.46
C ASP A 401 -10.40 -10.87 3.92
N ALA A 402 -10.28 -10.61 2.62
CA ALA A 402 -9.03 -10.20 1.99
C ALA A 402 -8.53 -8.86 2.54
N ARG A 403 -9.40 -7.87 2.72
CA ARG A 403 -9.06 -6.55 3.31
C ARG A 403 -8.61 -6.68 4.77
N LEU A 404 -9.34 -7.44 5.59
CA LEU A 404 -8.98 -7.70 6.99
C LEU A 404 -7.66 -8.48 7.10
N CYS A 405 -7.51 -9.56 6.33
CA CYS A 405 -6.29 -10.36 6.27
C CYS A 405 -5.10 -9.50 5.84
N SER A 406 -5.24 -8.66 4.82
CA SER A 406 -4.19 -7.74 4.36
C SER A 406 -3.79 -6.76 5.47
N ALA A 407 -4.75 -6.09 6.09
CA ALA A 407 -4.51 -5.15 7.19
C ALA A 407 -3.76 -5.82 8.35
N ILE A 408 -4.18 -7.02 8.75
CA ILE A 408 -3.57 -7.77 9.86
C ILE A 408 -2.19 -8.31 9.48
N MET A 409 -2.02 -8.85 8.27
CA MET A 409 -0.74 -9.41 7.79
C MET A 409 0.36 -8.34 7.65
N THR A 410 -0.03 -7.07 7.46
CA THR A 410 0.95 -5.96 7.43
C THR A 410 1.51 -5.61 8.81
N ILE A 411 0.97 -6.16 9.90
CA ILE A 411 1.50 -5.99 11.26
C ILE A 411 2.79 -6.81 11.38
N GLY A 412 3.82 -6.20 11.98
CA GLY A 412 5.10 -6.89 12.21
C GLY A 412 4.92 -8.21 12.98
N ALA A 413 5.70 -9.22 12.60
CA ALA A 413 5.70 -10.58 13.17
C ALA A 413 4.48 -11.47 12.85
N ILE A 414 3.45 -10.97 12.14
CA ILE A 414 2.35 -11.84 11.69
C ILE A 414 2.81 -12.72 10.53
N LYS A 415 2.50 -14.02 10.60
CA LYS A 415 2.90 -15.03 9.60
C LYS A 415 1.73 -15.82 9.00
N GLY A 416 0.54 -15.70 9.57
CA GLY A 416 -0.66 -16.41 9.11
C GLY A 416 -1.91 -15.73 9.64
N VAL A 417 -2.98 -15.73 8.84
CA VAL A 417 -4.31 -15.28 9.24
C VAL A 417 -5.32 -16.30 8.72
N GLU A 418 -6.21 -16.73 9.59
CA GLU A 418 -7.32 -17.63 9.29
C GLU A 418 -8.66 -16.89 9.49
N VAL A 419 -9.68 -17.25 8.71
CA VAL A 419 -11.06 -16.79 8.86
C VAL A 419 -11.95 -17.99 9.15
N GLY A 420 -12.84 -17.86 10.14
CA GLY A 420 -13.72 -18.93 10.60
C GLY A 420 -12.93 -20.14 11.07
N ASP A 421 -13.25 -21.30 10.50
CA ASP A 421 -12.54 -22.55 10.80
C ASP A 421 -11.10 -22.56 10.27
N GLY A 422 -10.77 -21.68 9.32
CA GLY A 422 -9.42 -21.56 8.79
C GLY A 422 -8.99 -22.83 8.08
N PHE A 423 -7.75 -23.26 8.31
CA PHE A 423 -7.23 -24.52 7.73
C PHE A 423 -7.95 -25.77 8.27
N ALA A 424 -8.69 -25.68 9.38
CA ALA A 424 -9.44 -26.82 9.89
C ALA A 424 -10.60 -27.24 8.96
N ILE A 425 -11.15 -26.30 8.19
CA ILE A 425 -12.27 -26.56 7.28
C ILE A 425 -11.92 -27.58 6.19
N THR A 426 -10.63 -27.74 5.85
CA THR A 426 -10.18 -28.68 4.80
C THR A 426 -10.32 -30.15 5.22
N LYS A 427 -10.68 -30.41 6.48
CA LYS A 427 -10.91 -31.75 7.03
C LYS A 427 -12.37 -32.17 6.97
N LEU A 428 -13.27 -31.26 6.59
CA LEU A 428 -14.71 -31.45 6.59
C LEU A 428 -15.23 -31.76 5.17
N HIS A 429 -16.31 -32.54 5.09
CA HIS A 429 -17.11 -32.63 3.88
C HIS A 429 -18.00 -31.38 3.73
N GLY A 430 -18.46 -31.09 2.51
CA GLY A 430 -19.34 -29.94 2.27
C GLY A 430 -20.64 -29.98 3.08
N SER A 431 -21.19 -31.16 3.36
CA SER A 431 -22.35 -31.33 4.24
C SER A 431 -22.10 -30.97 5.71
N GLU A 432 -20.84 -30.93 6.13
CA GLU A 432 -20.41 -30.60 7.50
C GLU A 432 -19.92 -29.14 7.58
N ALA A 433 -19.31 -28.62 6.51
CA ALA A 433 -18.75 -27.28 6.46
C ALA A 433 -19.77 -26.19 6.08
N ASN A 434 -20.82 -26.53 5.34
CA ASN A 434 -21.78 -25.54 4.85
C ASN A 434 -22.66 -25.03 5.99
N ASP A 435 -22.61 -23.72 6.24
CA ASP A 435 -23.46 -23.07 7.23
C ASP A 435 -24.91 -22.96 6.73
N GLY A 436 -25.80 -23.75 7.33
CA GLY A 436 -27.24 -23.69 7.08
C GLY A 436 -27.89 -22.41 7.59
N MET A 437 -29.14 -22.14 7.19
CA MET A 437 -29.91 -20.99 7.64
C MET A 437 -31.28 -21.41 8.19
N SER A 438 -31.70 -20.73 9.26
CA SER A 438 -33.06 -20.71 9.80
C SER A 438 -33.63 -19.28 9.74
N PRO A 439 -34.91 -19.06 10.06
CA PRO A 439 -35.48 -17.71 10.15
C PRO A 439 -34.74 -16.77 11.13
N GLU A 440 -34.00 -17.32 12.10
CA GLU A 440 -33.23 -16.60 13.11
C GLU A 440 -31.80 -16.26 12.66
N GLY A 441 -31.31 -16.82 11.56
CA GLY A 441 -29.96 -16.60 11.04
C GLY A 441 -29.24 -17.89 10.65
N PHE A 442 -27.90 -17.85 10.63
CA PHE A 442 -27.11 -19.05 10.35
C PHE A 442 -27.15 -20.04 11.52
N THR A 443 -27.24 -21.33 11.22
CA THR A 443 -27.28 -22.41 12.22
C THR A 443 -25.90 -22.79 12.78
N SER A 444 -24.84 -22.37 12.09
CA SER A 444 -23.43 -22.56 12.42
C SER A 444 -22.61 -21.38 11.87
N ASN A 445 -21.29 -21.34 12.10
CA ASN A 445 -20.45 -20.23 11.65
C ASN A 445 -19.05 -20.69 11.19
N HIS A 446 -18.98 -21.76 10.41
CA HIS A 446 -17.73 -22.27 9.81
C HIS A 446 -17.07 -21.22 8.88
N HIS A 447 -17.87 -20.42 8.17
CA HIS A 447 -17.41 -19.30 7.33
C HIS A 447 -16.85 -18.12 8.14
N GLY A 448 -17.05 -18.08 9.46
CA GLY A 448 -16.48 -17.04 10.33
C GLY A 448 -16.97 -15.62 10.06
N GLY A 449 -18.28 -15.43 9.93
CA GLY A 449 -18.94 -14.14 9.67
C GLY A 449 -18.80 -13.55 8.26
N ILE A 450 -18.03 -14.16 7.35
CA ILE A 450 -17.80 -13.65 5.99
C ILE A 450 -18.07 -14.75 4.96
N LEU A 451 -19.00 -14.49 4.03
CA LEU A 451 -19.37 -15.45 2.99
C LEU A 451 -19.34 -14.75 1.62
N GLY A 452 -18.68 -15.37 0.64
CA GLY A 452 -18.47 -14.76 -0.68
C GLY A 452 -17.61 -13.49 -0.67
N GLY A 453 -16.94 -13.20 0.45
CA GLY A 453 -16.20 -11.96 0.67
C GLY A 453 -17.03 -10.82 1.25
N ILE A 454 -18.27 -11.09 1.69
CA ILE A 454 -19.19 -10.09 2.24
C ILE A 454 -19.59 -10.52 3.66
N SER A 455 -19.73 -9.57 4.59
CA SER A 455 -20.21 -9.87 5.93
C SER A 455 -21.60 -10.50 5.89
N SER A 456 -21.79 -11.58 6.65
CA SER A 456 -23.03 -12.37 6.66
C SER A 456 -24.00 -11.96 7.79
N GLY A 457 -23.52 -11.16 8.75
CA GLY A 457 -24.26 -10.81 9.97
C GLY A 457 -23.93 -11.72 11.16
N ALA A 458 -23.33 -12.89 10.92
CA ALA A 458 -22.76 -13.72 11.97
C ALA A 458 -21.45 -13.11 12.50
N PRO A 459 -21.01 -13.46 13.73
CA PRO A 459 -19.75 -12.97 14.27
C PRO A 459 -18.56 -13.27 13.35
N VAL A 460 -17.72 -12.28 13.08
CA VAL A 460 -16.47 -12.51 12.36
C VAL A 460 -15.45 -13.11 13.31
N ILE A 461 -14.89 -14.26 12.95
CA ILE A 461 -13.90 -14.98 13.77
C ILE A 461 -12.63 -15.10 12.94
N MET A 462 -11.50 -14.64 13.48
CA MET A 462 -10.21 -14.75 12.83
C MET A 462 -9.14 -15.22 13.80
N ARG A 463 -8.15 -15.96 13.31
CA ARG A 463 -6.98 -16.39 14.09
C ARG A 463 -5.72 -15.84 13.45
N VAL A 464 -4.84 -15.26 14.25
CA VAL A 464 -3.67 -14.54 13.79
C VAL A 464 -2.41 -15.16 14.39
N ALA A 465 -1.58 -15.75 13.54
CA ALA A 465 -0.34 -16.40 13.94
C ALA A 465 0.80 -15.38 14.06
N VAL A 466 1.36 -15.26 15.27
CA VAL A 466 2.47 -14.36 15.60
C VAL A 466 3.72 -15.19 15.82
N LYS A 467 4.79 -14.92 15.06
CA LYS A 467 6.08 -15.60 15.28
C LYS A 467 6.74 -15.15 16.59
N PRO A 468 7.68 -15.95 17.14
CA PRO A 468 8.53 -15.51 18.24
C PRO A 468 9.31 -14.21 17.93
N THR A 469 9.63 -13.45 18.98
CA THR A 469 10.39 -12.20 18.85
C THR A 469 11.80 -12.47 18.34
N ALA A 470 12.17 -11.86 17.21
CA ALA A 470 13.47 -12.13 16.59
C ALA A 470 14.69 -11.66 17.40
N SER A 471 14.54 -10.62 18.24
CA SER A 471 15.63 -10.13 19.08
C SER A 471 15.69 -10.88 20.41
N ILE A 472 16.63 -11.82 20.48
CA ILE A 472 16.93 -12.63 21.67
C ILE A 472 18.41 -12.49 22.06
N ALA A 473 18.71 -12.77 23.33
CA ALA A 473 20.08 -12.68 23.85
C ALA A 473 20.85 -14.01 23.72
N THR A 474 20.21 -15.06 23.21
CA THR A 474 20.86 -16.27 22.71
C THR A 474 21.63 -15.97 21.43
N LYS A 475 22.82 -16.57 21.31
CA LYS A 475 23.73 -16.41 20.18
C LYS A 475 23.13 -16.98 18.91
N GLN A 476 23.21 -16.23 17.80
CA GLN A 476 22.66 -16.63 16.51
C GLN A 476 23.69 -16.39 15.39
N SER A 477 23.71 -17.27 14.39
CA SER A 477 24.53 -17.11 13.19
C SER A 477 23.90 -16.12 12.22
N THR A 478 24.71 -15.28 11.61
CA THR A 478 24.31 -14.34 10.57
C THR A 478 25.49 -13.95 9.67
N ILE A 479 25.33 -12.93 8.83
CA ILE A 479 26.38 -12.35 8.00
C ILE A 479 26.51 -10.84 8.24
N THR A 480 27.70 -10.32 7.99
CA THR A 480 27.97 -8.89 7.92
C THR A 480 27.35 -8.29 6.65
N VAL A 481 27.35 -6.95 6.56
CA VAL A 481 26.95 -6.23 5.33
C VAL A 481 27.85 -6.59 4.13
N THR A 482 29.10 -6.98 4.37
CA THR A 482 30.05 -7.46 3.35
C THR A 482 29.83 -8.91 2.93
N GLY A 483 28.98 -9.66 3.65
CA GLY A 483 28.65 -11.06 3.36
C GLY A 483 29.47 -12.08 4.16
N ASP A 484 30.33 -11.63 5.08
CA ASP A 484 31.16 -12.51 5.89
C ASP A 484 30.34 -13.15 7.02
N PRO A 485 30.48 -14.47 7.29
CA PRO A 485 29.81 -15.12 8.42
C PRO A 485 30.20 -14.50 9.76
N CYS A 486 29.23 -14.25 10.62
CA CYS A 486 29.44 -13.78 11.99
C CYS A 486 28.35 -14.31 12.93
N GLU A 487 28.49 -14.02 14.22
CA GLU A 487 27.48 -14.33 15.23
C GLU A 487 27.00 -13.04 15.90
N VAL A 488 25.74 -13.04 16.33
CA VAL A 488 25.12 -11.91 17.00
C VAL A 488 24.39 -12.35 18.26
N GLU A 489 24.54 -11.54 19.31
CA GLU A 489 23.72 -11.60 20.53
C GLU A 489 23.06 -10.24 20.70
N VAL A 490 21.73 -10.18 20.61
CA VAL A 490 21.03 -8.91 20.72
C VAL A 490 20.79 -8.60 22.19
N LYS A 491 21.64 -7.75 22.75
CA LYS A 491 21.54 -7.27 24.14
C LYS A 491 20.49 -6.16 24.24
N GLY A 492 19.61 -6.24 25.24
CA GLY A 492 18.64 -5.19 25.47
C GLY A 492 17.33 -5.68 26.10
N ARG A 493 16.36 -4.75 26.19
CA ARG A 493 15.00 -5.02 26.67
C ARG A 493 14.11 -5.34 25.48
N HIS A 494 14.00 -6.62 25.14
CA HIS A 494 13.11 -7.12 24.10
C HIS A 494 11.87 -7.78 24.70
N ASP A 495 10.79 -7.79 23.94
CA ASP A 495 9.57 -8.52 24.31
C ASP A 495 9.85 -10.03 24.23
N PRO A 496 9.75 -10.81 25.32
CA PRO A 496 9.85 -12.28 25.25
C PRO A 496 8.64 -12.90 24.51
N CYS A 497 7.53 -12.16 24.36
CA CYS A 497 6.38 -12.53 23.55
C CYS A 497 5.66 -11.27 23.04
N ILE A 498 5.53 -11.13 21.71
CA ILE A 498 4.87 -9.96 21.08
C ILE A 498 3.34 -10.06 21.09
N VAL A 499 2.78 -11.27 21.25
CA VAL A 499 1.33 -11.55 21.20
C VAL A 499 0.53 -10.54 22.03
N VAL A 500 0.93 -10.32 23.28
CA VAL A 500 0.25 -9.42 24.23
C VAL A 500 0.09 -8.01 23.67
N ARG A 501 1.15 -7.45 23.07
CA ARG A 501 1.13 -6.09 22.52
C ARG A 501 0.48 -6.03 21.14
N ALA A 502 0.43 -7.14 20.42
CA ALA A 502 -0.21 -7.23 19.12
C ALA A 502 -1.75 -7.27 19.21
N VAL A 503 -2.32 -7.77 20.31
CA VAL A 503 -3.78 -7.81 20.56
C VAL A 503 -4.46 -6.46 20.27
N PRO A 504 -4.12 -5.34 20.94
CA PRO A 504 -4.76 -4.05 20.66
C PRO A 504 -4.48 -3.53 19.25
N VAL A 505 -3.35 -3.91 18.63
CA VAL A 505 -3.04 -3.52 17.24
C VAL A 505 -3.97 -4.24 16.26
N VAL A 506 -4.22 -5.53 16.47
CA VAL A 506 -5.13 -6.35 15.64
C VAL A 506 -6.55 -5.81 15.72
N GLU A 507 -7.06 -5.52 16.92
CA GLU A 507 -8.39 -4.94 17.10
C GLU A 507 -8.56 -3.60 16.37
N ASN A 508 -7.56 -2.72 16.50
CA ASN A 508 -7.62 -1.38 15.92
C ASN A 508 -7.44 -1.39 14.39
N MET A 509 -6.61 -2.30 13.85
CA MET A 509 -6.54 -2.48 12.39
C MET A 509 -7.83 -3.05 11.82
N ALA A 510 -8.48 -3.99 12.51
CA ALA A 510 -9.80 -4.49 12.11
C ALA A 510 -10.85 -3.38 12.15
N ALA A 511 -10.87 -2.56 13.21
CA ALA A 511 -11.76 -1.41 13.31
C ALA A 511 -11.59 -0.43 12.15
N PHE A 512 -10.34 -0.12 11.78
CA PHE A 512 -10.06 0.77 10.66
C PHE A 512 -10.62 0.24 9.33
N VAL A 513 -10.35 -1.04 9.00
CA VAL A 513 -10.88 -1.69 7.79
C VAL A 513 -12.40 -1.67 7.77
N LEU A 514 -13.03 -1.96 8.91
CA LEU A 514 -14.47 -2.00 9.00
C LEU A 514 -15.10 -0.63 8.78
N LEU A 515 -14.58 0.42 9.43
CA LEU A 515 -15.13 1.77 9.21
C LEU A 515 -15.02 2.18 7.74
N ASP A 516 -13.90 1.90 7.08
CA ASP A 516 -13.74 2.15 5.65
C ASP A 516 -14.77 1.36 4.81
N ALA A 517 -15.03 0.10 5.16
CA ALA A 517 -16.07 -0.71 4.51
C ALA A 517 -17.49 -0.18 4.73
N PHE A 518 -17.80 0.34 5.93
CA PHE A 518 -19.07 1.03 6.21
C PHE A 518 -19.22 2.27 5.33
N GLU A 519 -18.17 3.07 5.18
CA GLU A 519 -18.17 4.26 4.33
C GLU A 519 -18.38 3.93 2.85
N MET A 520 -17.71 2.89 2.35
CA MET A 520 -17.92 2.39 0.98
C MET A 520 -19.36 1.94 0.78
N GLN A 521 -19.86 1.08 1.67
CA GLN A 521 -21.18 0.51 1.52
C GLN A 521 -22.28 1.56 1.59
N ALA A 522 -22.12 2.58 2.45
CA ALA A 522 -23.10 3.65 2.55
C ALA A 522 -23.19 4.52 1.28
N ARG A 523 -22.09 4.63 0.52
CA ARG A 523 -22.08 5.32 -0.78
C ARG A 523 -22.70 4.49 -1.89
N LEU A 524 -22.52 3.17 -1.84
CA LEU A 524 -23.09 2.24 -2.82
C LEU A 524 -24.59 2.01 -2.60
N ASN A 525 -25.03 1.93 -1.34
CA ASN A 525 -26.41 1.61 -0.97
C ASN A 525 -26.92 2.53 0.15
N PRO A 526 -27.53 3.68 -0.21
CA PRO A 526 -28.08 4.61 0.77
C PRO A 526 -29.20 4.04 1.66
N GLU A 527 -29.99 3.08 1.17
CA GLU A 527 -31.05 2.45 1.97
C GLU A 527 -30.47 1.51 3.03
N TRP A 528 -29.41 0.77 2.68
CA TRP A 528 -28.64 0.02 3.66
C TRP A 528 -28.05 0.96 4.73
N ALA A 529 -27.52 2.12 4.31
CA ALA A 529 -26.94 3.11 5.21
C ALA A 529 -27.97 3.64 6.21
N LYS A 530 -29.18 4.00 5.77
CA LYS A 530 -30.26 4.45 6.68
C LYS A 530 -30.55 3.47 7.80
N LYS A 531 -30.41 2.17 7.54
CA LYS A 531 -30.69 1.10 8.50
C LYS A 531 -29.49 0.77 9.40
N HIS A 532 -28.29 0.74 8.84
CA HIS A 532 -27.11 0.15 9.50
C HIS A 532 -25.99 1.15 9.80
N TYR A 533 -26.00 2.30 9.13
CA TYR A 533 -25.07 3.40 9.35
C TYR A 533 -25.81 4.75 9.28
N PRO A 534 -26.81 4.97 10.16
CA PRO A 534 -27.58 6.20 10.17
C PRO A 534 -26.65 7.34 10.59
N ILE A 535 -26.12 8.06 9.61
CA ILE A 535 -25.28 9.21 9.82
C ILE A 535 -26.16 10.32 10.40
N SER A 536 -25.80 10.82 11.58
CA SER A 536 -26.44 11.96 12.26
C SER A 536 -26.18 13.27 11.55
#